data_AF-A0A011PBU7-F1
#
_entry.id   AF-A0A011PBU7-F1
#
_cell.length_a   1.000
_cell.length_b   1.000
_cell.length_c   1.000
_cell.angle_alpha   90.00
_cell.angle_beta   90.00
_cell.angle_gamma   90.00
#
_symmetry.space_group_name_H-M   'P 1'
#
loop_
_entity.id
_entity.type
_entity.pdbx_description
1 polymer ?
#
loop_
_entity_poly.entity_id
_entity_poly.type
_entity_poly.pdbx_seq_one_letter_code
_entity_poly.pdbx_strand_id
1 'polypeptide(L)' 'MAHAQELAQRLRPDCVTENDQLALRAAFQAIAPEAEAGLYLVPKVIE' A
#
# COMPACT_ATOMS: atom_id res chain seq x y z
N MET A 1 29.75 4.49 7.13
CA MET A 1 29.22 5.77 6.58
C MET A 1 28.65 5.47 5.20
N ALA A 2 27.35 5.15 5.08
CA ALA A 2 26.75 4.63 3.83
C ALA A 2 25.76 5.60 3.15
N HIS A 3 25.59 6.82 3.69
CA HIS A 3 24.69 7.82 3.13
C HIS A 3 25.45 9.12 2.87
N ALA A 4 25.25 9.70 1.68
CA ALA A 4 25.87 10.94 1.26
C ALA A 4 25.32 12.11 2.11
N GLN A 5 26.23 12.90 2.69
CA GLN A 5 25.90 13.93 3.68
C GLN A 5 25.37 15.24 3.07
N GLU A 6 25.56 15.45 1.76
CA GLU A 6 25.19 16.69 1.06
C GLU A 6 24.02 16.48 0.07
N LEU A 7 23.08 15.61 0.41
CA LEU A 7 21.89 15.38 -0.42
C LEU A 7 20.70 16.19 0.10
N ALA A 8 20.10 16.99 -0.78
CA ALA A 8 18.80 17.60 -0.52
C ALA A 8 17.69 16.53 -0.56
N GLN A 9 16.62 16.76 0.22
CA GLN A 9 15.46 15.87 0.23
C GLN A 9 14.71 15.97 -1.12
N ARG A 10 14.45 14.82 -1.75
CA ARG A 10 13.63 14.75 -2.96
C ARG A 10 12.16 14.97 -2.60
N LEU A 11 11.53 15.94 -3.26
CA LEU A 11 10.10 16.18 -3.14
C LEU A 11 9.34 15.29 -4.13
N ARG A 12 8.15 14.83 -3.73
CA ARG A 12 7.23 14.12 -4.61
C ARG A 12 6.22 15.13 -5.19
N PRO A 13 5.90 15.08 -6.50
CA PRO A 13 4.82 15.90 -7.06
C PRO A 13 3.46 15.53 -6.43
N ASP A 14 2.57 16.51 -6.30
CA ASP A 14 1.20 16.32 -5.83
C ASP A 14 0.29 15.91 -6.99
N CYS A 15 0.45 14.68 -7.45
CA CYS A 15 -0.37 14.12 -8.53
C CYS A 15 -0.83 12.69 -8.20
N VAL A 16 -2.05 12.38 -8.64
CA VAL A 16 -2.61 11.02 -8.58
C VAL A 16 -1.89 10.14 -9.60
N THR A 17 -1.55 8.90 -9.20
CA THR A 17 -0.78 7.97 -10.06
C THR A 17 -1.50 6.65 -10.34
N GLU A 18 -2.59 6.39 -9.62
CA GLU A 18 -3.36 5.17 -9.65
C GLU A 18 -4.22 5.09 -10.92
N ASN A 19 -4.00 4.07 -11.74
CA ASN A 19 -4.86 3.69 -12.86
C ASN A 19 -5.59 2.38 -12.52
N ASP A 20 -6.88 2.29 -12.83
CA ASP A 20 -7.73 1.10 -12.60
C ASP A 20 -7.64 0.51 -11.17
N GLN A 21 -8.17 1.26 -10.20
CA GLN A 21 -8.18 0.91 -8.78
C GLN A 21 -8.89 -0.42 -8.48
N LEU A 22 -9.80 -0.88 -9.35
CA LEU A 22 -10.54 -2.12 -9.14
C LEU A 22 -9.69 -3.35 -9.51
N ALA A 23 -8.97 -3.30 -10.63
CA ALA A 23 -8.03 -4.35 -11.02
C ALA A 23 -6.89 -4.50 -9.98
N LEU A 24 -6.37 -3.38 -9.47
CA LEU A 24 -5.37 -3.39 -8.41
C LEU A 24 -5.89 -4.03 -7.11
N ARG A 25 -7.12 -3.70 -6.70
CA ARG A 25 -7.75 -4.30 -5.52
C ARG A 25 -7.84 -5.82 -5.64
N ALA A 26 -8.27 -6.33 -6.80
CA ALA A 26 -8.34 -7.77 -7.06
C ALA A 26 -6.95 -8.42 -6.97
N ALA A 27 -5.92 -7.79 -7.56
CA ALA A 27 -4.55 -8.29 -7.51
C ALA A 27 -4.00 -8.36 -6.07
N PHE A 28 -4.28 -7.35 -5.24
CA PHE A 28 -3.83 -7.34 -3.85
C PHE A 28 -4.56 -8.35 -2.96
N GLN A 29 -5.84 -8.63 -3.25
CA GLN A 29 -6.64 -9.59 -2.49
C GLN A 29 -6.36 -11.04 -2.91
N ALA A 30 -5.82 -11.28 -4.11
CA ALA A 30 -5.48 -12.62 -4.59
C ALA A 30 -4.43 -13.35 -3.74
N ILE A 31 -3.55 -12.60 -3.04
CA ILE A 31 -2.53 -13.16 -2.14
C ILE A 31 -2.89 -13.04 -0.65
N ALA A 32 -4.08 -12.51 -0.34
CA ALA A 32 -4.51 -12.33 1.03
C ALA A 32 -4.80 -13.68 1.68
N PRO A 33 -4.40 -13.91 2.95
CA PRO A 33 -4.82 -15.10 3.68
C PRO A 33 -6.34 -15.17 3.83
N GLU A 34 -6.99 -14.03 4.08
CA GLU A 34 -8.43 -13.94 4.23
C GLU A 34 -8.93 -12.54 3.79
N ALA A 35 -9.87 -12.51 2.86
CA ALA A 35 -10.51 -11.28 2.38
C ALA A 35 -11.95 -11.56 1.96
N GLU A 36 -12.86 -10.64 2.26
CA GLU A 36 -14.29 -10.75 1.93
C GLU A 36 -14.87 -9.37 1.62
N ALA A 37 -15.77 -9.28 0.62
CA ALA A 37 -16.46 -8.05 0.23
C ALA A 37 -15.52 -6.84 -0.03
N GLY A 38 -14.29 -7.11 -0.48
CA GLY A 38 -13.29 -6.07 -0.71
C GLY A 38 -12.53 -5.61 0.54
N LEU A 39 -12.64 -6.33 1.67
CA LEU A 39 -11.98 -6.03 2.94
C LEU A 39 -11.04 -7.18 3.34
N TYR A 40 -9.93 -6.84 4.00
CA TYR A 40 -9.05 -7.84 4.61
C TYR A 40 -9.60 -8.23 5.98
N LEU A 41 -9.69 -9.55 6.22
CA LEU A 41 -10.17 -10.07 7.49
C LEU A 41 -8.99 -10.31 8.44
N VAL A 42 -9.13 -9.84 9.68
CA VAL A 42 -8.12 -9.97 10.73
C VAL A 42 -8.83 -10.34 12.02
N PRO A 43 -8.29 -11.30 12.81
CA PRO A 43 -8.86 -11.64 14.11
C PRO A 43 -8.95 -10.42 15.03
N LYS A 44 -10.15 -10.13 15.51
CA LYS A 44 -10.38 -9.08 16.49
C LYS A 44 -10.00 -9.61 17.88
N VAL A 45 -8.85 -9.19 18.39
CA VAL A 45 -8.42 -9.49 19.77
C VAL A 45 -8.70 -8.27 20.63
N ILE A 46 -9.77 -8.34 21.41
CA ILE A 46 -10.11 -7.35 22.44
C ILE A 46 -10.50 -8.09 23.71
N GLU A 47 -9.97 -7.63 24.84
CA GLU A 47 -10.40 -7.97 26.21
C GLU A 47 -11.34 -6.89 26.75
#